data_AF-A0A9E5R4I6-F1
#
_entry.id   AF-A0A9E5R4I6-F1
#
_cell.length_a   1.000
_cell.length_b   1.000
_cell.length_c   1.000
_cell.angle_alpha   90.00
_cell.angle_beta   90.00
_cell.angle_gamma   90.00
#
_symmetry.space_group_name_H-M   'P 1'
#
loop_
_entity.id
_entity.type
_entity.pdbx_description
1 polymer ?
#
loop_
_entity_poly.entity_id
_entity_poly.type
_entity_poly.pdbx_seq_one_letter_code
_entity_poly.pdbx_strand_id
1 'polypeptide(L)' 'MHWFIAPHLDDAVLSCGGLIRQLVAQGVPVMVQTVMAGDPPERWPITALVAELHARWAAGEHPAPPPRRH' A
#
# COMPACT_ATOMS: atom_id res chain seq x y z
N MET A 1 4.78 10.38 18.26
CA MET A 1 3.95 9.88 17.13
C MET A 1 4.73 10.17 15.86
N HIS A 2 4.96 9.15 15.01
CA HIS A 2 5.61 9.32 13.71
C HIS A 2 4.65 8.98 12.57
N TRP A 3 4.74 9.72 11.47
CA TRP A 3 3.93 9.54 10.27
C TRP A 3 4.83 9.16 9.11
N PHE A 4 4.54 8.05 8.47
CA PHE A 4 5.19 7.60 7.23
C PHE A 4 4.17 7.75 6.10
N ILE A 5 4.50 8.58 5.11
CA ILE A 5 3.65 8.78 3.93
C ILE A 5 4.30 7.98 2.81
N ALA A 6 3.62 6.92 2.38
CA ALA A 6 4.07 6.00 1.35
C ALA A 6 3.30 6.27 0.04
N PRO A 7 3.99 6.33 -1.12
CA PRO A 7 3.32 6.32 -2.41
C PRO A 7 2.49 5.04 -2.62
N HIS A 8 3.11 3.85 -2.53
CA HIS A 8 2.50 2.55 -2.83
C HIS A 8 2.45 1.60 -1.62
N LEU A 9 1.75 0.46 -1.80
CA LEU A 9 1.42 -0.56 -0.79
C LEU A 9 2.60 -1.46 -0.35
N ASP A 10 3.79 -0.89 -0.23
CA ASP A 10 5.03 -1.60 0.08
C ASP A 10 6.16 -0.64 0.51
N ASP A 11 6.18 0.57 -0.07
CA ASP A 11 7.23 1.57 0.12
C ASP A 11 7.65 1.80 1.59
N ALA A 12 6.70 1.99 2.52
CA ALA A 12 7.02 2.24 3.92
C ALA A 12 7.71 1.04 4.60
N VAL A 13 7.28 -0.18 4.28
CA VAL A 13 7.85 -1.39 4.89
C VAL A 13 9.21 -1.68 4.29
N LEU A 14 9.34 -1.60 2.96
CA LEU A 14 10.60 -1.86 2.26
C LEU A 14 11.67 -0.82 2.58
N SER A 15 11.29 0.44 2.78
CA SER A 15 12.25 1.54 3.04
C SER A 15 12.51 1.77 4.52
N CYS A 16 11.49 1.63 5.38
CA CYS A 16 11.54 2.06 6.78
C CYS A 16 11.07 0.99 7.77
N GLY A 17 10.85 -0.27 7.34
CA GLY A 17 10.29 -1.32 8.19
C GLY A 17 11.06 -1.57 9.48
N GLY A 18 12.40 -1.54 9.43
CA GLY A 18 13.25 -1.66 10.62
C GLY A 18 13.04 -0.53 11.64
N LEU A 19 12.96 0.72 11.17
CA LEU A 19 12.71 1.88 12.01
C LEU A 19 11.30 1.85 12.60
N ILE A 20 10.29 1.54 11.77
CA ILE A 20 8.90 1.38 12.22
C ILE A 20 8.83 0.33 13.34
N ARG A 21 9.47 -0.83 13.16
CA ARG A 21 9.52 -1.90 14.16
C ARG A 21 10.16 -1.44 15.46
N GLN A 22 11.25 -0.67 15.38
CA GLN A 22 11.97 -0.13 16.54
C GLN A 22 11.10 0.88 17.31
N LEU A 23 10.46 1.82 16.61
CA LEU A 23 9.58 2.82 17.22
C LEU A 23 8.41 2.16 17.97
N VAL A 24 7.75 1.19 17.33
CA VAL A 24 6.67 0.43 17.98
C VAL A 24 7.17 -0.36 19.19
N ALA A 25 8.39 -0.95 19.13
CA ALA A 25 8.99 -1.65 20.28
C ALA A 25 9.17 -0.75 21.50
N GLN A 26 9.44 0.53 21.27
CA GLN A 26 9.64 1.55 22.29
C GLN A 26 8.33 2.17 22.78
N GLY A 27 7.18 1.66 22.33
CA GLY A 27 5.86 2.21 22.65
C GLY A 27 5.56 3.53 21.94
N VAL A 28 6.34 3.90 20.93
CA VAL A 28 6.10 5.13 20.16
C VAL A 28 5.01 4.87 19.11
N PRO A 29 3.92 5.65 19.11
CA PRO A 29 2.86 5.50 18.11
C PRO A 29 3.35 5.80 16.68
N VAL A 30 2.95 4.97 15.73
CA VAL A 30 3.28 5.10 14.29
C VAL A 30 2.00 5.04 13.46
N MET A 31 1.88 5.96 12.50
CA MET A 31 0.86 5.93 11.44
C MET A 31 1.56 5.76 10.09
N VAL A 32 1.09 4.82 9.27
CA VAL A 32 1.52 4.65 7.89
C VAL A 32 0.34 5.00 6.98
N GLN A 33 0.45 6.10 6.25
CA GLN A 33 -0.53 6.52 5.26
C GLN A 33 -0.01 6.18 3.87
N THR A 34 -0.68 5.27 3.17
CA THR A 34 -0.38 5.00 1.76
C THR A 34 -1.29 5.86 0.90
N VAL A 35 -0.72 6.59 -0.06
CA VAL A 35 -1.43 7.58 -0.86
C VAL A 35 -2.15 6.93 -2.05
N MET A 36 -1.50 5.99 -2.75
CA MET A 36 -2.06 5.32 -3.94
C MET A 36 -2.71 3.97 -3.60
N ALA A 37 -3.44 3.92 -2.49
CA ALA A 37 -4.15 2.71 -2.00
C ALA A 37 -5.68 2.85 -2.05
N GLY A 38 -6.19 3.73 -2.91
CA GLY A 38 -7.63 3.89 -3.11
C GLY A 38 -8.23 2.74 -3.93
N ASP A 39 -9.52 2.49 -3.74
CA ASP A 39 -10.25 1.54 -4.57
C ASP A 39 -10.24 2.02 -6.03
N PRO A 40 -9.95 1.14 -7.01
CA PRO A 40 -10.11 1.50 -8.41
C PRO A 40 -11.61 1.77 -8.66
N PRO A 41 -11.96 2.78 -9.47
CA PRO A 41 -13.36 3.04 -9.78
C PRO A 41 -13.94 1.90 -10.63
N GLU A 42 -15.25 1.74 -10.53
CA GLU A 42 -16.03 0.64 -11.13
C GLU A 42 -15.82 0.50 -12.64
N ARG A 43 -15.45 1.60 -13.33
CA ARG A 43 -15.03 1.59 -14.73
C ARG A 43 -13.67 2.26 -14.85
N TRP A 44 -12.62 1.46 -14.98
CA TRP A 44 -11.30 1.93 -15.34
C TRP A 44 -10.86 1.25 -16.64
N PRO A 45 -10.31 1.99 -17.63
CA PRO A 45 -9.78 1.37 -18.82
C PRO A 45 -8.56 0.52 -18.44
N ILE A 46 -8.66 -0.79 -18.67
CA ILE A 46 -7.50 -1.68 -18.60
C ILE A 46 -6.61 -1.38 -19.80
N THR A 47 -5.53 -0.66 -19.56
CA THR A 47 -4.48 -0.46 -20.56
C THR A 47 -3.61 -1.72 -20.64
N ALA A 48 -2.83 -1.85 -21.72
CA ALA A 48 -1.90 -2.97 -21.88
C ALA A 48 -0.92 -3.10 -20.69
N LEU A 49 -0.47 -1.96 -20.15
CA LEU A 49 0.43 -1.92 -18.99
C LEU A 49 -0.28 -2.43 -17.71
N VAL A 50 -1.52 -2.02 -17.47
CA VAL A 50 -2.29 -2.48 -16.30
C VAL A 50 -2.50 -4.00 -16.36
N ALA A 51 -2.87 -4.52 -17.54
CA ALA A 51 -3.05 -5.97 -17.74
C ALA A 51 -1.74 -6.75 -17.51
N GLU A 52 -0.61 -6.25 -18.03
CA GLU A 52 0.71 -6.85 -17.80
C GLU A 52 1.05 -6.88 -16.29
N LEU A 53 0.85 -5.77 -15.59
CA LEU A 53 1.14 -5.67 -14.16
C LEU A 53 0.26 -6.62 -13.32
N HIS A 54 -1.04 -6.68 -13.61
CA HIS A 54 -1.96 -7.59 -12.92
C HIS A 54 -1.56 -9.06 -13.13
N ALA A 55 -1.17 -9.43 -14.36
CA ALA A 55 -0.70 -10.77 -14.68
C ALA A 55 0.62 -11.10 -13.96
N ARG A 56 1.58 -10.17 -13.97
CA ARG A 56 2.88 -10.33 -13.33
C ARG A 56 2.78 -10.49 -11.81
N TRP A 57 1.86 -9.75 -11.19
CA TRP A 57 1.62 -9.82 -9.75
C TRP A 57 0.65 -10.95 -9.34
N ALA A 58 0.11 -11.71 -10.30
CA ALA A 58 -0.93 -12.71 -10.08
C ALA A 58 -2.11 -12.16 -9.26
N ALA A 59 -2.45 -10.88 -9.47
CA ALA A 59 -3.29 -10.11 -8.56
C ALA A 59 -4.79 -10.21 -8.85
N GLY A 60 -5.18 -10.90 -9.93
CA GLY A 60 -6.57 -11.03 -10.35
C GLY A 60 -7.17 -9.70 -10.83
N GLU A 61 -8.50 -9.64 -10.92
CA GLU A 61 -9.23 -8.43 -11.36
C GLU A 61 -9.22 -7.31 -10.31
N HIS A 62 -9.02 -7.66 -9.04
CA HIS A 62 -9.00 -6.73 -7.91
C HIS A 62 -7.70 -6.89 -7.10
N PRO A 63 -6.59 -6.26 -7.53
CA PRO A 63 -5.27 -6.41 -6.91
C PRO A 63 -5.15 -5.82 -5.51
N ALA A 64 -5.97 -4.81 -5.21
CA ALA A 64 -5.89 -4.08 -3.97
C ALA A 64 -6.59 -4.85 -2.83
N PRO A 65 -5.99 -4.92 -1.63
CA PRO A 65 -6.68 -5.43 -0.46
C PRO A 65 -7.92 -4.56 -0.17
N PRO A 66 -9.00 -5.16 0.37
CA PRO A 66 -10.22 -4.42 0.66
C PRO A 66 -9.95 -3.25 1.62
N PRO A 67 -10.71 -2.14 1.50
CA PRO A 67 -10.51 -0.97 2.34
C PRO A 67 -10.61 -1.36 3.81
N ARG A 68 -9.57 -1.05 4.57
CA ARG A 68 -9.60 -1.22 6.03
C ARG A 68 -10.45 -0.08 6.59
N ARG A 69 -11.58 -0.44 7.22
CA ARG A 69 -12.37 0.52 8.01
C ARG A 69 -11.48 1.00 9.16
N HIS A 70 -11.10 2.27 9.11
CA HIS A 70 -10.46 2.98 10.21
C HIS A 70 -11.52 3.43 11.22
#